data_AF-A0A963QCZ3-F1
#
_entry.id   AF-A0A963QCZ3-F1
#
_cell.length_a   1.000
_cell.length_b   1.000
_cell.length_c   1.000
_cell.angle_alpha   90.00
_cell.angle_beta   90.00
_cell.angle_gamma   90.00
#
_symmetry.space_group_name_H-M   'P 1'
#
loop_
_entity.id
_entity.type
_entity.pdbx_description
1 polymer ?
#
loop_
_entity_poly.entity_id
_entity_poly.type
_entity_poly.pdbx_seq_one_letter_code
_entity_poly.pdbx_strand_id
1 'polypeptide(L)'
;GGAMDLVAGVKKIIVVMEHTSKNGDPKFIPACTLPLTGKNVIDMIVTDLCVFQRADHDSPFRLVELAPGVTAEEVAAKTTAHYIS
;
A
#
# COMPACT_ATOMS: atom_id res chain seq x y z
N GLY A 1 19.23 -8.70 3.16
CA GLY A 1 19.25 -9.27 1.80
C GLY A 1 18.15 -10.31 1.67
N GLY A 2 17.60 -10.50 0.47
CA GLY A 2 16.53 -11.46 0.12
C GLY A 2 15.22 -10.86 -0.39
N ALA A 3 14.95 -9.57 -0.13
CA ALA A 3 13.70 -8.92 -0.55
C ALA A 3 13.58 -8.76 -2.08
N MET A 4 14.70 -8.49 -2.76
CA MET A 4 14.73 -8.38 -4.23
C MET A 4 14.54 -9.74 -4.93
N ASP A 5 14.97 -10.84 -4.32
CA ASP A 5 14.76 -12.19 -4.88
C ASP A 5 13.30 -12.63 -4.74
N LEU A 6 12.65 -12.27 -3.63
CA LEU A 6 11.23 -12.55 -3.38
C LEU A 6 10.31 -11.89 -4.40
N VAL A 7 10.59 -10.64 -4.81
CA VAL A 7 9.71 -9.92 -5.75
C VAL A 7 9.76 -10.47 -7.18
N ALA A 8 10.75 -11.28 -7.54
CA ALA A 8 10.92 -11.79 -8.91
C ALA A 8 10.19 -13.12 -9.19
N GLY A 9 9.70 -13.84 -8.17
CA GLY A 9 9.23 -15.23 -8.35
C GLY A 9 7.93 -15.63 -7.64
N VAL A 10 7.28 -14.71 -6.92
CA VAL A 10 6.06 -15.03 -6.15
C VAL A 10 4.80 -14.61 -6.89
N LYS A 11 3.73 -15.40 -6.73
CA LYS A 11 2.43 -15.14 -7.39
C LYS A 11 1.66 -13.95 -6.81
N LYS A 12 1.96 -13.60 -5.55
CA LYS A 12 1.28 -12.51 -4.83
C LYS A 12 2.23 -11.85 -3.84
N ILE A 13 2.32 -10.53 -3.88
CA ILE A 13 3.16 -9.69 -3.03
C ILE A 13 2.26 -8.85 -2.15
N ILE A 14 2.33 -9.11 -0.86
CA ILE A 14 1.56 -8.40 0.17
C ILE A 14 2.54 -7.61 1.02
N VAL A 15 2.31 -6.30 1.14
CA VAL A 15 3.07 -5.44 2.04
C VAL A 15 2.27 -5.21 3.30
N VAL A 16 2.90 -5.43 4.45
CA VAL A 16 2.37 -5.07 5.76
C VAL A 16 3.20 -3.92 6.32
N MET A 17 2.57 -2.81 6.63
CA MET A 17 3.26 -1.62 7.14
C MET A 17 2.35 -0.71 7.96
N GLU A 18 2.92 0.12 8.84
CA GLU A 18 2.20 1.29 9.35
C GLU A 18 1.85 2.24 8.19
N HIS A 19 0.65 2.82 8.24
CA HIS A 19 0.09 3.66 7.20
C HIS A 19 0.82 5.02 7.06
N THR A 20 1.27 5.56 8.19
CA THR A 20 2.03 6.82 8.27
C THR A 20 3.44 6.59 8.82
N SER A 21 4.34 7.55 8.60
CA SER A 21 5.64 7.59 9.26
C SER A 21 5.47 7.94 10.76
N LYS A 22 6.56 7.88 11.52
CA LYS A 22 6.59 8.35 12.92
C LYS A 22 6.25 9.84 13.07
N ASN A 23 6.42 10.61 12.00
CA ASN A 23 6.10 12.04 11.96
C ASN A 23 4.66 12.31 11.46
N GLY A 24 3.91 11.26 11.13
CA GLY A 24 2.54 11.36 10.59
C GLY A 24 2.47 11.47 9.07
N ASP A 25 3.60 11.51 8.36
CA ASP A 25 3.59 11.62 6.90
C ASP A 25 3.01 10.36 6.24
N PRO A 26 2.10 10.49 5.25
CA PRO A 26 1.59 9.38 4.46
C PRO A 26 2.71 8.54 3.82
N LYS A 27 2.61 7.21 3.94
CA LYS A 27 3.57 6.30 3.28
C LYS A 27 3.06 5.75 1.95
N PHE A 28 1.74 5.72 1.74
CA PHE A 28 1.18 5.40 0.45
C PHE A 28 1.03 6.68 -0.38
N ILE A 29 2.04 6.91 -1.23
CA ILE A 29 2.25 8.15 -1.97
C ILE A 29 2.27 7.91 -3.49
N PRO A 30 2.06 8.93 -4.35
CA PRO A 30 2.00 8.75 -5.81
C PRO A 30 3.29 8.21 -6.44
N ALA A 31 4.45 8.53 -5.88
CA ALA A 31 5.75 8.05 -6.35
C ALA A 31 6.71 7.88 -5.17
N CYS A 32 7.37 6.73 -5.09
CA CYS A 32 8.37 6.48 -4.05
C CYS A 32 9.54 7.47 -4.17
N THR A 33 9.92 8.07 -3.04
CA THR A 33 11.07 8.99 -2.94
C THR A 33 12.35 8.28 -2.53
N LEU A 34 12.24 7.06 -1.99
CA LEU A 34 13.35 6.20 -1.62
C LEU A 34 13.68 5.20 -2.73
N PRO A 35 14.90 4.65 -2.77
CA PRO A 35 15.27 3.62 -3.74
C PRO A 35 14.28 2.45 -3.76
N LEU A 36 13.79 2.11 -4.96
CA LEU A 36 12.82 1.04 -5.14
C LEU A 36 13.45 -0.33 -4.89
N THR A 37 12.79 -1.17 -4.08
CA THR A 37 13.11 -2.61 -3.99
C THR A 37 12.55 -3.39 -5.19
N GLY A 38 11.41 -2.94 -5.73
CA GLY A 38 10.77 -3.49 -6.93
C GLY A 38 9.81 -2.47 -7.52
N LYS A 39 9.62 -2.48 -8.84
CA LYS A 39 8.74 -1.56 -9.56
C LYS A 39 7.45 -2.27 -9.95
N ASN A 40 6.31 -1.68 -9.57
CA ASN A 40 4.97 -2.16 -9.92
C ASN A 40 4.65 -3.59 -9.45
N VAL A 41 5.23 -4.06 -8.34
CA VAL A 41 5.14 -5.48 -7.94
C VAL A 41 4.10 -5.80 -6.87
N ILE A 42 3.56 -4.82 -6.15
CA ILE A 42 2.70 -5.06 -4.97
C ILE A 42 1.27 -5.38 -5.41
N ASP A 43 0.63 -6.40 -4.85
CA ASP A 43 -0.78 -6.74 -5.13
C ASP A 43 -1.74 -6.26 -4.03
N MET A 44 -1.27 -6.21 -2.79
CA MET A 44 -2.05 -5.82 -1.62
C MET A 44 -1.19 -5.09 -0.59
N ILE A 45 -1.77 -4.07 0.03
CA ILE A 45 -1.17 -3.31 1.13
C ILE A 45 -2.11 -3.45 2.33
N VAL A 46 -1.59 -4.00 3.42
CA VAL A 46 -2.29 -4.09 4.69
C VAL A 46 -1.62 -3.13 5.67
N THR A 47 -2.41 -2.25 6.26
CA THR A 47 -1.94 -1.31 7.28
C THR A 47 -2.75 -1.43 8.55
N ASP A 48 -2.35 -0.67 9.57
CA ASP A 48 -3.09 -0.46 10.81
C ASP A 48 -4.46 0.22 10.62
N LEU A 49 -4.70 0.85 9.46
CA LEU A 49 -5.93 1.59 9.16
C LEU A 49 -6.86 0.88 8.17
N CYS A 50 -6.31 0.16 7.20
CA CYS A 50 -7.08 -0.36 6.09
C CYS A 50 -6.34 -1.42 5.27
N VAL A 51 -7.07 -2.05 4.35
CA VAL A 51 -6.51 -2.91 3.31
C VAL A 51 -6.77 -2.27 1.94
N PHE A 52 -5.70 -2.10 1.17
CA PHE A 52 -5.78 -1.81 -0.26
C PHE A 52 -5.42 -3.04 -1.09
N GLN A 53 -6.15 -3.27 -2.18
CA GLN A 53 -5.87 -4.36 -3.11
C GLN A 53 -6.13 -3.92 -4.55
N ARG A 54 -5.32 -4.41 -5.49
CA ARG A 54 -5.61 -4.32 -6.93
C ARG A 54 -5.78 -5.72 -7.52
N ALA A 55 -6.52 -5.82 -8.62
CA ALA A 55 -6.78 -7.08 -9.31
C ALA A 55 -5.55 -7.58 -10.08
N ASP A 56 -4.82 -6.65 -10.69
CA ASP A 56 -3.61 -6.86 -11.49
C ASP A 56 -2.72 -5.61 -11.42
N HIS A 57 -1.59 -5.63 -12.14
CA HIS A 57 -0.58 -4.58 -12.07
C HIS A 57 -0.88 -3.32 -12.90
N ASP A 58 -1.97 -3.35 -13.67
CA ASP A 58 -2.45 -2.21 -14.46
C ASP A 58 -3.66 -1.52 -13.81
N SER A 59 -4.31 -2.20 -12.86
CA SER A 59 -5.44 -1.68 -12.10
C SER A 59 -5.02 -0.74 -10.96
N PRO A 60 -5.83 0.29 -10.65
CA PRO A 60 -5.65 1.09 -9.45
C PRO A 60 -5.86 0.24 -8.19
N PHE A 61 -5.24 0.65 -7.09
CA PHE A 61 -5.56 0.09 -5.78
C PHE A 61 -6.98 0.47 -5.36
N ARG A 62 -7.72 -0.49 -4.82
CA ARG A 62 -9.04 -0.32 -4.22
C ARG A 62 -8.94 -0.44 -2.70
N LEU A 63 -9.61 0.44 -1.97
CA LEU A 63 -9.86 0.29 -0.54
C LEU A 63 -10.91 -0.82 -0.34
N VAL A 64 -10.50 -1.95 0.25
CA VAL A 64 -11.37 -3.13 0.38
C VAL A 64 -11.79 -3.43 1.82
N GLU A 65 -11.06 -2.91 2.80
CA GLU A 65 -11.37 -3.10 4.22
C GLU A 65 -10.89 -1.90 5.04
N LEU A 66 -11.61 -1.57 6.10
CA LEU A 66 -11.23 -0.59 7.11
C LEU A 66 -10.99 -1.32 8.44
N ALA A 67 -9.98 -0.88 9.18
CA ALA A 67 -9.77 -1.36 10.54
C ALA A 67 -10.96 -0.96 11.45
N PRO A 68 -11.24 -1.70 12.53
CA PRO A 68 -12.32 -1.38 13.45
C PRO A 68 -12.23 0.07 13.97
N GLY A 69 -13.29 0.85 13.75
CA GLY A 69 -13.38 2.24 14.21
C GLY A 69 -12.70 3.27 13.30
N VAL A 70 -12.06 2.85 12.21
CA VAL A 70 -11.47 3.76 11.21
C VAL A 70 -12.51 4.10 10.13
N THR A 71 -12.56 5.36 9.70
CA THR A 71 -13.46 5.80 8.63
C THR A 71 -12.72 5.96 7.29
N ALA A 72 -13.48 5.97 6.20
CA ALA A 72 -12.91 6.19 4.87
C ALA A 72 -12.29 7.59 4.73
N GLU A 73 -12.85 8.60 5.40
CA GLU A 73 -12.31 9.96 5.44
C GLU A 73 -10.96 10.02 6.16
N GLU A 74 -10.79 9.27 7.24
CA GLU A 74 -9.51 9.18 7.96
C GLU A 74 -8.42 8.57 7.07
N VAL A 75 -8.74 7.50 6.35
CA VAL A 75 -7.82 6.88 5.38
C VAL A 75 -7.48 7.85 4.26
N ALA A 76 -8.48 8.57 3.71
CA ALA A 76 -8.26 9.56 2.67
C ALA A 76 -7.36 10.71 3.14
N ALA A 77 -7.53 11.18 4.38
CA ALA A 77 -6.70 12.24 4.96
C ALA A 77 -5.24 11.78 5.19
N LYS A 78 -5.00 10.47 5.35
CA LYS A 78 -3.68 9.88 5.61
C LYS A 78 -3.07 9.18 4.39
N THR A 79 -3.69 9.29 3.21
CA THR A 79 -3.21 8.71 1.94
C THR A 79 -3.07 9.81 0.89
N THR A 80 -1.93 9.89 0.21
CA THR A 80 -1.74 10.83 -0.92
C THR A 80 -1.68 10.13 -2.27
N ALA A 81 -1.50 8.81 -2.30
CA ALA A 81 -1.63 8.02 -3.50
C ALA A 81 -3.08 8.04 -4.03
N HIS A 82 -3.22 7.90 -5.34
CA HIS A 82 -4.53 7.67 -5.94
C HIS A 82 -5.00 6.23 -5.66
N TYR A 83 -6.24 6.10 -5.20
CA TYR A 83 -6.95 4.84 -5.03
C TYR A 83 -8.45 5.03 -5.30
N ILE A 84 -9.17 3.91 -5.42
CA ILE A 84 -10.64 3.89 -5.56
C ILE A 84 -11.30 3.22 -4.35
N SER A 85 -12.51 3.63 -3.97
CA SER A 85 -13.34 2.98 -2.93
C SER A 85 -14.45 2.16 -3.58
#